data_AF-M4F2I5-F1
#
_entry.id   AF-M4F2I5-F1
#
_cell.length_a   1.000
_cell.length_b   1.000
_cell.length_c   1.000
_cell.angle_alpha   90.00
_cell.angle_beta   90.00
_cell.angle_gamma   90.00
#
_symmetry.space_group_name_H-M   'P 1'
#
loop_
_entity.id
_entity.type
_entity.pdbx_description
1 polymer ?
#
loop_
_entity_poly.entity_id
_entity_poly.type
_entity_poly.pdbx_seq_one_letter_code
_entity_poly.pdbx_strand_id
1 'polypeptide(L)'
;MYDPPPDEGLFLRAVLSKLVVLGKIDREEHESLTNMETESPCSICLDNLYGSSSIHGSATLMNCSHVFHERCLSDWLQQKNTCPMCRTVLYNC
;
A
#
# COMPACT_ATOMS: atom_id res chain seq x y z
N MET A 1 -0.14 22.46 -3.66
CA MET A 1 0.93 21.58 -3.18
C MET A 1 0.47 21.07 -1.84
N TYR A 2 -0.20 19.93 -1.80
CA TYR A 2 -0.53 19.27 -0.53
C TYR A 2 0.56 18.26 -0.32
N ASP A 3 1.43 18.51 0.66
CA ASP A 3 2.31 17.49 1.21
C ASP A 3 1.42 16.30 1.60
N PRO A 4 1.68 15.09 1.10
CA PRO A 4 0.97 13.92 1.60
C PRO A 4 1.15 13.87 3.11
N PRO A 5 0.10 13.58 3.90
CA PRO A 5 0.23 13.49 5.35
C PRO A 5 1.38 12.54 5.68
N PRO A 6 2.21 12.85 6.70
CA PRO A 6 3.23 11.92 7.16
C PRO A 6 2.57 10.57 7.40
N ASP A 7 3.19 9.51 6.92
CA ASP A 7 2.68 8.14 7.04
C ASP A 7 2.66 7.78 8.54
N GLU A 8 1.59 8.15 9.24
CA GLU A 8 1.39 7.98 10.68
C GLU A 8 1.61 6.51 11.09
N GLY A 9 1.35 5.58 10.16
CA GLY A 9 1.65 4.15 10.29
C GLY A 9 3.13 3.86 10.46
N LEU A 10 4.02 4.50 9.69
CA LEU A 10 5.47 4.28 9.81
C LEU A 10 6.05 4.80 11.12
N PHE A 11 5.55 5.93 11.63
CA PHE A 11 5.97 6.48 12.91
C PHE A 11 5.56 5.58 14.08
N LEU A 12 4.30 5.13 14.09
CA LEU A 12 3.80 4.20 15.10
C LEU A 12 4.58 2.88 15.09
N ARG A 13 4.90 2.31 13.93
CA ARG A 13 5.73 1.09 13.81
C ARG A 13 7.12 1.27 14.40
N ALA A 14 7.76 2.42 14.15
CA ALA A 14 9.09 2.71 14.70
C ALA A 14 9.03 2.87 16.23
N VAL A 15 8.01 3.54 16.76
CA VAL A 15 7.78 3.70 18.19
C VAL A 15 7.52 2.34 18.85
N LEU A 16 6.61 1.54 18.31
CA LEU A 16 6.29 0.20 18.82
C LEU A 16 7.51 -0.72 18.77
N SER A 17 8.28 -0.71 17.68
CA SER A 17 9.53 -1.49 17.58
C SER A 17 10.54 -1.09 18.66
N LYS A 18 10.62 0.20 18.98
CA LYS A 18 11.46 0.69 20.09
C LYS A 18 10.95 0.23 21.45
N LEU A 19 9.63 0.17 21.65
CA LEU A 19 9.04 -0.33 22.90
C LEU A 19 9.30 -1.82 23.13
N VAL A 20 9.35 -2.64 22.06
CA VAL A 20 9.79 -4.06 22.13
C VAL A 20 11.22 -4.17 22.64
N VAL A 21 12.15 -3.37 22.08
CA VAL A 21 13.55 -3.36 22.51
C VAL A 21 13.70 -2.90 23.97
N LEU A 22 12.83 -2.00 24.41
CA LEU A 22 12.78 -1.54 25.81
C LEU A 22 12.06 -2.52 26.75
N GLY A 23 11.50 -3.64 26.24
CA GLY A 23 10.73 -4.61 27.01
C GLY A 23 9.43 -4.04 27.58
N LYS A 24 8.90 -2.97 26.98
CA LYS A 24 7.67 -2.30 27.42
C LYS A 24 6.40 -2.92 26.83
N ILE A 25 6.55 -3.62 25.72
CA ILE A 25 5.53 -4.42 25.08
C ILE A 25 6.20 -5.71 24.61
N ASP A 26 5.44 -6.81 24.54
CA ASP A 26 5.94 -8.05 23.98
C ASP A 26 5.79 -8.10 22.44
N ARG A 27 6.35 -9.14 21.82
CA ARG A 27 6.41 -9.28 20.36
C ARG A 27 5.03 -9.55 19.75
N GLU A 28 4.14 -10.20 20.48
CA GLU A 28 2.77 -10.53 20.09
C GLU A 28 1.88 -9.27 20.14
N GLU A 29 2.06 -8.44 21.16
CA GLU A 29 1.42 -7.13 21.28
C GLU A 29 1.92 -6.14 20.21
N HIS A 30 3.23 -6.16 19.90
CA HIS A 30 3.80 -5.40 18.77
C HIS A 30 3.21 -5.82 17.43
N GLU A 31 3.15 -7.12 17.14
CA GLU A 31 2.53 -7.63 15.91
C GLU A 31 1.06 -7.21 15.85
N SER A 32 0.30 -7.34 16.94
CA SER A 32 -1.11 -6.95 16.99
C SER A 32 -1.35 -5.45 16.75
N LEU A 33 -0.47 -4.58 17.27
CA LEU A 33 -0.57 -3.12 17.12
C LEU A 33 0.02 -2.61 15.80
N THR A 34 0.95 -3.35 15.18
CA THR A 34 1.53 -3.02 13.88
C THR A 34 0.80 -3.65 12.70
N ASN A 35 -0.03 -4.67 12.94
CA ASN A 35 -0.92 -5.29 11.97
C ASN A 35 -2.13 -4.42 11.59
N MET A 36 -2.17 -3.17 12.05
CA MET A 36 -2.81 -2.10 11.30
C MET A 36 -1.89 -1.72 10.13
N GLU A 37 -1.70 -2.66 9.20
CA GLU A 37 -1.02 -2.40 7.95
C GLU A 37 -1.76 -1.26 7.26
N THR A 38 -1.13 -0.09 7.22
CA THR A 38 -1.44 1.01 6.30
C THR A 38 -1.07 0.63 4.87
N GLU A 39 -1.16 -0.65 4.53
CA GLU A 39 -0.94 -1.15 3.20
C GLU A 39 -2.30 -1.05 2.51
N SER A 40 -2.50 0.06 1.81
CA SER A 40 -3.67 0.23 0.96
C SER A 40 -3.79 -1.02 0.08
N PRO A 41 -4.86 -1.83 0.19
CA PRO A 41 -4.97 -3.03 -0.62
C PRO A 41 -5.16 -2.63 -2.08
N CYS A 42 -4.74 -3.50 -2.99
CA CYS A 42 -4.98 -3.30 -4.41
C CYS A 42 -6.48 -3.25 -4.65
N SER A 43 -7.01 -2.11 -5.11
CA SER A 43 -8.48 -1.97 -5.24
C SER A 43 -9.07 -2.82 -6.39
N ILE A 44 -8.24 -3.57 -7.13
CA ILE A 44 -8.67 -4.48 -8.20
C ILE A 44 -8.88 -5.90 -7.65
N CYS A 45 -7.90 -6.46 -6.93
CA CYS A 45 -7.98 -7.82 -6.38
C CYS A 45 -8.28 -7.87 -4.87
N LEU A 46 -8.30 -6.71 -4.20
CA LEU A 46 -8.48 -6.54 -2.75
C LEU A 46 -7.41 -7.25 -1.89
N ASP A 47 -6.30 -7.63 -2.52
CA ASP A 47 -5.16 -8.25 -1.85
C ASP A 47 -4.08 -7.20 -1.55
N ASN A 48 -3.17 -7.56 -0.65
CA ASN A 48 -2.16 -6.67 -0.14
C ASN A 48 -1.16 -6.23 -1.23
N LEU A 49 -0.86 -4.92 -1.32
CA LEU A 49 0.05 -4.38 -2.34
C LEU A 49 1.52 -4.71 -2.06
N TYR A 50 1.88 -4.82 -0.78
CA TYR A 50 3.25 -4.95 -0.33
C TYR A 50 3.40 -6.23 0.48
N GLY A 51 3.96 -7.26 -0.13
CA GLY A 51 4.15 -8.52 0.56
C GLY A 51 5.05 -9.44 -0.24
N SER A 52 5.94 -10.16 0.45
CA SER A 52 6.84 -11.15 -0.15
C SER A 52 6.10 -12.31 -0.85
N SER A 53 4.79 -12.45 -0.62
CA SER A 53 3.92 -13.48 -1.21
C SER A 53 2.89 -12.94 -2.20
N SER A 54 3.02 -11.69 -2.67
CA SER A 54 2.05 -11.11 -3.62
C SER A 54 2.12 -11.84 -4.96
N ILE A 55 1.18 -12.76 -5.21
CA ILE A 55 1.11 -13.55 -6.46
C ILE A 55 0.83 -12.67 -7.70
N HIS A 56 0.38 -11.43 -7.47
CA HIS A 56 0.01 -10.45 -8.47
C HIS A 56 1.18 -9.56 -8.94
N GLY A 57 2.38 -9.75 -8.39
CA GLY A 57 3.59 -8.99 -8.74
C GLY A 57 3.81 -7.76 -7.86
N SER A 58 4.73 -6.88 -8.28
CA SER A 58 5.10 -5.68 -7.51
C SER A 58 4.02 -4.61 -7.58
N ALA A 59 3.99 -3.72 -6.59
CA ALA A 59 3.15 -2.53 -6.59
C ALA A 59 3.66 -1.49 -7.61
N THR A 60 2.75 -0.92 -8.39
CA THR A 60 3.01 0.12 -9.41
C THR A 60 2.19 1.36 -9.09
N LEU A 61 2.86 2.52 -9.05
CA LEU A 61 2.27 3.83 -8.83
C LEU A 61 1.86 4.46 -10.17
N MET A 62 0.62 4.96 -10.25
CA MET A 62 0.14 5.71 -11.40
C MET A 62 0.36 7.22 -11.27
N ASN A 63 0.28 7.93 -12.41
CA ASN A 63 0.38 9.40 -12.48
C ASN A 63 -0.65 10.14 -11.61
N CYS A 64 -1.77 9.49 -11.27
CA CYS A 64 -2.81 10.00 -10.38
C CYS A 64 -2.61 9.58 -8.90
N SER A 65 -1.38 9.22 -8.53
CA SER A 65 -0.95 8.77 -7.19
C SER A 65 -1.64 7.53 -6.60
N HIS A 66 -2.37 6.76 -7.41
CA HIS A 66 -2.96 5.49 -6.97
C HIS A 66 -2.04 4.32 -7.27
N VAL A 67 -2.02 3.33 -6.38
CA VAL A 67 -1.14 2.17 -6.47
C VAL A 67 -1.95 0.89 -6.67
N PHE A 68 -1.49 0.02 -7.57
CA PHE A 68 -2.08 -1.28 -7.88
C PHE A 68 -0.96 -2.30 -8.11
N HIS A 69 -1.25 -3.60 -8.03
CA HIS A 69 -0.30 -4.59 -8.52
C HIS A 69 -0.09 -4.42 -10.02
N GLU A 70 1.15 -4.63 -10.48
CA GLU A 70 1.53 -4.54 -11.89
C GLU A 70 0.63 -5.40 -12.79
N ARG A 71 0.36 -6.66 -12.41
CA ARG A 71 -0.52 -7.54 -13.20
C ARG A 71 -1.96 -7.05 -13.21
N CYS A 72 -2.48 -6.68 -12.05
CA CYS A 72 -3.85 -6.16 -11.94
C CYS A 72 -4.05 -4.89 -12.79
N LEU A 73 -3.07 -3.98 -12.75
CA LEU A 73 -3.10 -2.78 -13.56
C LEU A 73 -2.99 -3.10 -15.06
N SER A 74 -2.10 -4.03 -15.44
CA SER A 74 -1.93 -4.46 -16.82
C SER A 74 -3.21 -5.07 -17.40
N ASP A 75 -3.87 -5.96 -16.66
CA ASP A 75 -5.14 -6.58 -17.07
C ASP A 75 -6.26 -5.54 -17.21
N TRP A 76 -6.31 -4.57 -16.31
CA TRP A 76 -7.27 -3.47 -16.41
C TRP A 76 -7.02 -2.61 -17.64
N LEU A 77 -5.75 -2.29 -17.93
CA LEU A 77 -5.37 -1.44 -19.05
C LEU A 77 -5.63 -2.06 -20.41
N GLN A 78 -5.65 -3.39 -20.50
CA GLN A 78 -6.09 -4.10 -21.71
C GLN A 78 -7.55 -3.81 -22.07
N GLN A 79 -8.39 -3.43 -21.09
CA GLN A 79 -9.79 -3.07 -21.34
C GLN A 79 -10.07 -1.57 -21.27
N LYS A 80 -9.41 -0.85 -20.36
CA LYS A 80 -9.69 0.57 -20.06
C LYS A 80 -8.38 1.32 -19.77
N ASN A 81 -8.09 2.36 -20.55
CA ASN A 81 -6.88 3.18 -20.37
C ASN A 81 -6.99 4.24 -19.25
N THR A 82 -7.70 3.93 -18.17
CA THR A 82 -8.07 4.87 -17.10
C THR A 82 -7.85 4.27 -15.72
N CYS A 83 -7.53 5.09 -14.73
CA CYS A 83 -7.44 4.67 -13.33
C CYS A 83 -8.74 4.00 -12.83
N PRO A 84 -8.68 2.82 -12.20
CA PRO A 84 -9.84 2.19 -11.57
C PRO A 84 -10.50 3.05 -10.48
N MET A 85 -9.71 3.85 -9.76
CA MET A 85 -10.15 4.63 -8.61
C MET A 85 -10.68 6.02 -8.99
N CYS A 86 -9.91 6.76 -9.79
CA CYS A 86 -10.23 8.16 -10.09
C CYS A 86 -10.52 8.43 -11.57
N ARG A 87 -10.49 7.39 -12.43
CA ARG A 87 -10.75 7.46 -13.87
C ARG A 87 -9.83 8.40 -14.67
N THR A 88 -8.73 8.86 -14.08
CA THR A 88 -7.68 9.62 -14.80
C THR A 88 -7.06 8.75 -15.89
N VAL A 89 -6.94 9.29 -17.10
CA VAL A 89 -6.32 8.61 -18.24
C VAL A 89 -4.82 8.49 -18.02
N LEU A 90 -4.26 7.30 -18.26
CA LEU A 90 -2.84 7.04 -17.96
C LEU A 90 -1.86 7.70 -18.94
N TYR A 91 -2.32 8.09 -20.13
CA TYR A 91 -1.58 8.89 -21.11
C TYR A 91 -2.57 9.76 -21.90
N ASN A 92 -2.35 11.07 -21.92
CA ASN A 92 -2.80 11.90 -23.04
C ASN A 92 -1.67 11.88 -24.06
N CYS A 93 -1.97 11.43 -25.28
CA CYS A 93 -1.05 11.21 -26.40
C CYS A 93 0.09 12.23 -26.54
#